data_AF-A0A6P1YFA6-F1
#
_entry.id   AF-A0A6P1YFA6-F1
#
_cell.length_a   1.000
_cell.length_b   1.000
_cell.length_c   1.000
_cell.angle_alpha   90.00
_cell.angle_beta   90.00
_cell.angle_gamma   90.00
#
_symmetry.space_group_name_H-M   'P 1'
#
loop_
_entity.id
_entity.type
_entity.pdbx_description
1 polymer ?
#
loop_
_entity_poly.entity_id
_entity_poly.type
_entity_poly.pdbx_seq_one_letter_code
_entity_poly.pdbx_strand_id
1 'polypeptide(L)' 'MDKKGIETRKMLLKFIFLFTLLGALNYGFDYVFKPLDVNLYREFSIALGLAFGITSIDVKI' A
#
# COMPACT_ATOMS: atom_id res chain seq x y z
N MET A 1 24.27 -0.81 -15.19
CA MET A 1 23.24 -0.93 -14.14
C MET A 1 22.96 -2.40 -13.94
N ASP A 2 23.23 -2.91 -12.73
CA ASP A 2 23.03 -4.30 -12.36
C ASP A 2 21.55 -4.69 -12.43
N LYS A 3 21.22 -5.82 -13.08
CA LYS A 3 19.81 -6.26 -13.31
C LYS A 3 19.01 -6.32 -12.00
N LYS A 4 19.69 -6.68 -10.91
CA LYS A 4 19.15 -6.77 -9.55
C LYS A 4 18.62 -5.43 -9.03
N GLY A 5 19.30 -4.32 -9.34
CA GLY A 5 18.88 -2.99 -8.89
C GLY A 5 17.64 -2.46 -9.61
N ILE A 6 17.40 -2.87 -10.85
CA ILE A 6 16.20 -2.51 -11.61
C ILE A 6 14.98 -3.24 -11.06
N GLU A 7 15.16 -4.51 -10.68
CA GLU A 7 14.10 -5.35 -10.12
C GLU A 7 13.66 -4.85 -8.73
N THR A 8 14.60 -4.52 -7.84
CA THR A 8 14.30 -3.92 -6.54
C THR A 8 13.56 -2.59 -6.69
N ARG A 9 13.97 -1.73 -7.65
CA ARG A 9 13.26 -0.47 -7.92
C ARG A 9 11.84 -0.71 -8.41
N LYS A 10 11.62 -1.70 -9.28
CA LYS A 10 10.30 -2.05 -9.78
C LYS A 10 9.38 -2.55 -8.66
N MET A 11 9.91 -3.37 -7.76
CA MET A 11 9.20 -3.85 -6.58
C MET A 11 8.82 -2.70 -5.64
N LEU A 12 9.75 -1.78 -5.36
CA LEU A 12 9.50 -0.60 -4.53
C LEU A 12 8.44 0.33 -5.14
N LEU A 13 8.46 0.54 -6.46
CA LEU A 13 7.43 1.33 -7.13
C LEU A 13 6.05 0.67 -7.04
N LYS A 14 5.97 -0.66 -7.21
CA LYS A 14 4.73 -1.41 -7.00
C LYS A 14 4.23 -1.29 -5.56
N PHE A 15 5.13 -1.37 -4.58
CA PHE A 15 4.81 -1.20 -3.17
C PHE A 15 4.22 0.18 -2.90
N ILE A 16 4.88 1.24 -3.34
CA ILE A 16 4.41 2.62 -3.16
C ILE A 16 3.05 2.81 -3.82
N PHE A 17 2.88 2.31 -5.05
CA PHE A 17 1.60 2.40 -5.78
C PHE A 17 0.46 1.69 -5.02
N LEU A 18 0.67 0.45 -4.59
CA LEU A 18 -0.32 -0.31 -3.83
C LEU A 18 -0.61 0.32 -2.48
N PHE A 19 0.41 0.82 -1.78
CA PHE A 19 0.28 1.50 -0.51
C PHE A 19 -0.58 2.75 -0.64
N THR A 20 -0.31 3.61 -1.63
CA THR A 20 -1.10 4.81 -1.89
C THR A 20 -2.53 4.47 -2.31
N LEU A 21 -2.71 3.47 -3.19
CA LEU A 21 -4.03 3.06 -3.68
C LEU A 21 -4.90 2.51 -2.54
N LEU A 22 -4.38 1.53 -1.79
CA LEU A 22 -5.08 0.90 -0.68
C LEU A 22 -5.31 1.88 0.47
N GLY A 23 -4.32 2.71 0.79
CA GLY A 23 -4.45 3.73 1.83
C GLY A 23 -5.51 4.78 1.48
N ALA A 24 -5.52 5.29 0.25
CA ALA A 24 -6.53 6.25 -0.21
C ALA A 24 -7.93 5.62 -0.23
N LEU A 25 -8.04 4.36 -0.66
CA LEU A 25 -9.30 3.61 -0.66
C LEU A 25 -9.83 3.41 0.77
N ASN A 26 -8.97 2.96 1.70
CA ASN A 26 -9.36 2.72 3.09
C ASN A 26 -9.74 4.02 3.79
N TYR A 27 -8.94 5.07 3.62
CA TYR A 27 -9.26 6.41 4.13
C TYR A 27 -10.58 6.95 3.55
N GLY A 28 -10.79 6.78 2.25
CA GLY A 28 -12.03 7.20 1.59
C GLY A 28 -13.25 6.46 2.14
N PHE A 29 -13.15 5.14 2.34
CA PHE A 29 -14.22 4.37 2.95
C PHE A 29 -14.48 4.78 4.41
N ASP A 30 -13.44 4.92 5.22
CA ASP A 30 -13.59 5.33 6.62
C ASP A 30 -14.18 6.75 6.72
N TYR A 31 -13.82 7.65 5.80
CA TYR A 31 -14.43 8.97 5.71
C TYR A 31 -15.92 8.94 5.32
N VAL A 32 -16.31 8.08 4.38
CA VAL A 32 -17.72 7.95 3.95
C VAL A 32 -18.59 7.31 5.02
N PHE A 33 -18.09 6.27 5.71
CA PHE A 33 -18.88 5.51 6.69
C PHE A 33 -18.74 6.03 8.13
N LYS A 34 -17.63 6.69 8.48
CA LYS A 34 -17.28 7.19 9.82
C LYS A 34 -16.46 8.50 9.76
N PRO A 35 -17.03 9.60 9.24
CA PRO A 35 -16.28 10.85 9.05
C PRO A 35 -15.74 11.49 10.34
N LEU A 36 -16.33 11.20 11.51
CA LEU A 36 -16.00 11.82 12.80
C LEU A 36 -14.92 11.07 13.61
N ASP A 37 -14.52 9.87 13.20
CA ASP A 37 -13.62 9.00 13.98
C ASP A 37 -12.57 8.31 13.08
N VAL A 38 -12.11 9.04 12.05
CA VAL A 38 -11.10 8.54 11.12
C VAL A 38 -9.76 8.46 11.83
N ASN A 39 -9.28 7.23 12.07
CA ASN A 39 -8.01 6.99 12.73
C ASN A 39 -6.89 6.77 11.70
N LEU A 40 -6.16 7.83 11.35
CA LEU A 40 -5.08 7.76 10.35
C LEU A 40 -4.01 6.71 10.67
N TYR A 41 -3.69 6.48 11.94
CA TYR A 41 -2.68 5.49 12.32
C TYR A 41 -3.13 4.06 11.99
N ARG A 42 -4.43 3.78 12.22
CA ARG A 42 -5.04 2.50 11.85
C ARG A 42 -5.05 2.33 10.33
N GLU A 43 -5.52 3.33 9.60
CA GLU A 43 -5.62 3.27 8.13
C GLU A 43 -4.24 3.12 7.48
N PHE A 44 -3.24 3.84 7.99
CA PHE A 44 -1.84 3.71 7.58
C PHE A 44 -1.30 2.29 7.83
N SER A 45 -1.52 1.74 9.03
CA SER A 45 -1.02 0.42 9.40
C SER A 45 -1.65 -0.70 8.55
N ILE A 46 -2.94 -0.59 8.25
CA ILE A 46 -3.64 -1.53 7.36
C ILE A 46 -3.07 -1.45 5.94
N ALA A 47 -2.97 -0.24 5.38
CA ALA A 47 -2.42 -0.05 4.04
C ALA A 47 -0.98 -0.55 3.93
N LEU A 48 -0.15 -0.32 4.96
CA LEU A 48 1.24 -0.76 5.02
C LEU A 48 1.33 -2.29 5.06
N GLY A 49 0.54 -2.94 5.92
CA GLY A 49 0.50 -4.41 6.02
C GLY A 49 0.04 -5.07 4.72
N LEU A 50 -1.00 -4.54 4.10
CA LEU A 50 -1.54 -5.08 2.83
C LEU A 50 -0.56 -4.87 1.67
N ALA A 51 -0.02 -3.66 1.50
CA ALA A 51 0.95 -3.38 0.43
C ALA A 51 2.22 -4.23 0.60
N PHE A 52 2.68 -4.41 1.84
CA PHE A 52 3.83 -5.26 2.14
C PHE A 52 3.54 -6.74 1.84
N GLY A 53 2.39 -7.25 2.27
CA GLY A 53 1.97 -8.63 2.00
C GLY A 53 1.85 -8.91 0.50
N ILE A 54 1.15 -8.05 -0.25
CA ILE A 54 0.93 -8.22 -1.69
C ILE A 54 2.25 -8.18 -2.47
N THR A 55 3.18 -7.30 -2.09
CA THR A 55 4.47 -7.20 -2.77
C THR A 55 5.48 -8.26 -2.35
N SER A 56 5.36 -8.82 -1.14
CA SER A 56 6.25 -9.86 -0.62
C SER A 56 5.91 -11.25 -1.13
N ILE A 57 4.64 -11.51 -1.41
CA ILE A 57 4.25 -12.67 -2.20
C ILE A 57 4.71 -12.32 -3.62
N ASP A 58 5.55 -13.15 -4.25
CA ASP A 58 6.00 -13.00 -5.64
C ASP A 58 4.82 -13.25 -6.61
N VAL A 59 3.73 -12.51 -6.43
CA VAL A 59 2.63 -12.47 -7.36
C VAL A 59 3.12 -11.61 -8.52
N LYS A 60 3.43 -12.29 -9.63
CA LYS A 60 3.51 -11.68 -10.96
C LYS A 60 2.13 -11.13 -11.35
N ILE A 61 1.70 -10.04 -10.70
CA ILE A 61 0.71 -9.09 -11.24
C ILE A 61 1.42 -8.19 -12.24
#